data_AF-A0A2M7G1T4-F1
#
_entry.id   AF-A0A2M7G1T4-F1
#
_cell.length_a   1.000
_cell.length_b   1.000
_cell.length_c   1.000
_cell.angle_alpha   90.00
_cell.angle_beta   90.00
_cell.angle_gamma   90.00
#
_symmetry.space_group_name_H-M   'P 1'
#
loop_
_entity.id
_entity.type
_entity.pdbx_description
1 polymer ?
#
loop_
_entity_poly.entity_id
_entity_poly.type
_entity_poly.pdbx_seq_one_letter_code
_entity_poly.pdbx_strand_id
1 'polypeptide(L)'
;MKNKLIFLAFSLWLGISVACAPSEKPENTNSASPAADSPTDSAAAMNAEDKALWEKAKGLFEALPEKIPAPEGMTDTPEKVALGKQLFHDPRLSKSGAISCNSCHNLASAGVDNRSFSLGHGFKQGGRNAPTVLNAGFHTAQFWDLRAKDLTEQAKGPVLNPVEMAMPSEADVVIRLASIEAYQENFKKAFPEAADKALSYQNMAEAIAAFERTLVTPSRFDAFLKGKGEALSAEEKKGLETFIGKGCTACHSGVAVGGKMAQKFGIVKPYPNRKDMGKYDLTKKEEDKYVFKVPSLRNIARTYPYFHDGAVWELKEAIKIMGETQLGLVLDPAEIDSIAVFLNALTGELPPDARMLPELPASGPKTPQPAI
;
A
#
# COMPACT_ATOMS: atom_id res chain seq x y z
N MET A 1 22.48 -62.12 -31.38
CA MET A 1 23.05 -61.46 -30.19
C MET A 1 24.20 -60.58 -30.68
N LYS A 2 23.97 -59.27 -30.79
CA LYS A 2 24.81 -58.35 -31.56
C LYS A 2 25.95 -57.79 -30.69
N ASN A 3 27.16 -57.94 -31.22
CA ASN A 3 28.41 -57.44 -30.69
C ASN A 3 28.52 -55.91 -30.76
N LYS A 4 29.21 -55.38 -29.76
CA LYS A 4 29.59 -53.97 -29.57
C LYS A 4 30.39 -53.46 -30.77
N LEU A 5 29.94 -52.36 -31.38
CA LEU A 5 30.76 -51.48 -32.21
C LEU A 5 30.92 -50.15 -31.46
N ILE A 6 32.16 -49.83 -31.12
CA ILE A 6 32.59 -48.59 -30.50
C ILE A 6 32.77 -47.57 -31.64
N PHE A 7 31.96 -46.50 -31.63
CA PHE A 7 32.19 -45.34 -32.49
C PHE A 7 33.08 -44.34 -31.74
N LEU A 8 34.31 -44.17 -32.22
CA LEU A 8 35.17 -43.03 -31.93
C LEU A 8 34.65 -41.82 -32.73
N ALA A 9 34.13 -40.80 -32.04
CA ALA A 9 33.89 -39.49 -32.61
C ALA A 9 34.90 -38.51 -31.99
N PHE A 10 35.82 -38.02 -32.82
CA PHE A 10 36.74 -36.94 -32.53
C PHE A 10 35.94 -35.63 -32.32
N SER A 11 35.91 -35.11 -31.11
CA SER A 11 35.47 -33.76 -30.80
C SER A 11 36.63 -32.78 -31.03
N LEU A 12 36.56 -32.01 -32.13
CA LEU A 12 37.45 -30.89 -32.37
C LEU A 12 37.00 -29.72 -31.47
N TRP A 13 37.76 -29.46 -30.41
CA TRP A 13 37.56 -28.34 -29.49
C TRP A 13 38.34 -27.14 -30.02
N LEU A 14 37.65 -26.15 -30.60
CA LEU A 14 38.27 -24.86 -30.93
C LEU A 14 38.31 -24.01 -29.66
N GLY A 15 39.44 -24.05 -28.95
CA GLY A 15 39.73 -23.13 -27.85
C GLY A 15 40.12 -21.77 -28.39
N ILE A 16 39.24 -20.77 -28.22
CA ILE A 16 39.63 -19.36 -28.36
C ILE A 16 40.16 -18.92 -26.99
N SER A 17 41.49 -18.87 -26.89
CA SER A 17 42.21 -18.33 -25.74
C SER A 17 42.31 -16.82 -25.92
N VAL A 18 41.50 -16.04 -25.20
CA VAL A 18 41.72 -14.59 -25.08
C VAL A 18 42.64 -14.36 -23.91
N ALA A 19 43.89 -14.00 -24.24
CA ALA A 19 44.89 -13.57 -23.28
C ALA A 19 44.50 -12.23 -22.66
N CYS A 20 44.55 -12.16 -21.33
CA CYS A 20 44.39 -10.94 -20.55
C CYS A 20 45.78 -10.28 -20.42
N ALA A 21 45.91 -9.04 -20.88
CA ALA A 21 47.04 -8.15 -20.56
C ALA A 21 46.49 -6.80 -20.08
N PRO A 22 47.21 -6.09 -19.19
CA PRO A 22 46.61 -5.16 -18.23
C PRO A 22 46.46 -3.76 -18.82
N SER A 23 45.30 -3.13 -18.65
CA SER A 23 45.13 -1.70 -18.95
C SER A 23 45.37 -0.86 -17.69
N GLU A 24 46.23 0.14 -17.86
CA GLU A 24 46.76 1.09 -16.89
C GLU A 24 45.68 1.88 -16.13
N LYS A 25 45.98 2.23 -14.87
CA LYS A 25 45.22 3.19 -14.05
C LYS A 25 45.35 4.61 -14.64
N PRO A 26 44.27 5.38 -14.77
CA PRO A 26 44.38 6.82 -14.81
C PRO A 26 44.36 7.41 -13.41
N GLU A 27 45.25 8.38 -13.23
CA GLU A 27 45.41 9.20 -12.04
C GLU A 27 44.21 10.10 -11.75
N ASN A 28 44.15 10.43 -10.47
CA ASN A 28 43.21 11.29 -9.77
C ASN A 28 43.33 12.75 -10.25
N THR A 29 42.26 13.29 -10.85
CA THR A 29 42.07 14.74 -10.95
C THR A 29 40.76 15.12 -10.29
N ASN A 30 40.87 15.75 -9.12
CA ASN A 30 39.81 16.52 -8.48
C ASN A 30 39.14 17.47 -9.50
N SER A 31 37.86 17.27 -9.77
CA SER A 31 36.99 18.36 -10.23
C SER A 31 35.68 18.30 -9.44
N ALA A 32 35.45 19.39 -8.72
CA ALA A 32 34.30 19.76 -7.91
C ALA A 32 33.03 18.91 -8.07
N SER A 33 32.55 18.42 -6.91
CA SER A 33 31.16 17.99 -6.71
C SER A 33 30.19 19.04 -7.26
N PRO A 34 29.11 18.67 -7.99
CA PRO A 34 28.03 19.60 -8.20
C PRO A 34 27.47 19.97 -6.83
N ALA A 35 27.43 21.28 -6.59
CA ALA A 35 26.89 21.88 -5.38
C ALA A 35 25.46 21.36 -5.14
N ALA A 36 25.15 21.15 -3.86
CA ALA A 36 23.79 20.95 -3.39
C ALA A 36 22.88 22.01 -4.02
N ASP A 37 21.80 21.54 -4.66
CA ASP A 37 20.77 22.39 -5.22
C ASP A 37 20.19 23.24 -4.07
N SER A 38 20.54 24.52 -4.06
CA SER A 38 19.88 25.55 -3.28
C SER A 38 18.39 25.53 -3.61
N PRO A 39 17.49 25.80 -2.65
CA PRO A 39 16.06 25.86 -2.91
C PRO A 39 15.79 27.10 -3.77
N THR A 40 15.78 26.92 -5.09
CA THR A 40 15.16 27.88 -5.99
C THR A 40 13.65 27.77 -5.77
N ASP A 41 13.02 28.90 -5.49
CA ASP A 41 11.57 29.05 -5.31
C ASP A 41 10.83 28.44 -6.52
N SER A 42 10.42 27.17 -6.42
CA SER A 42 9.77 26.43 -7.51
C SER A 42 8.44 27.07 -7.93
N ALA A 43 7.80 27.83 -7.04
CA ALA A 43 6.59 28.59 -7.32
C ALA A 43 6.81 29.75 -8.31
N ALA A 44 8.06 30.18 -8.55
CA ALA A 44 8.38 31.26 -9.49
C ALA A 44 8.35 30.82 -10.97
N ALA A 45 8.30 29.51 -11.26
CA ALA A 45 8.30 28.96 -12.61
C ALA A 45 6.90 28.64 -13.19
N MET A 46 5.84 28.75 -12.38
CA MET A 46 4.47 28.50 -12.82
C MET A 46 3.91 29.69 -13.61
N ASN A 47 3.16 29.41 -14.70
CA ASN A 47 2.34 30.45 -15.32
C ASN A 47 1.21 30.90 -14.37
N ALA A 48 0.56 32.02 -14.68
CA ALA A 48 -0.43 32.62 -13.78
C ALA A 48 -1.63 31.70 -13.47
N GLU A 49 -2.12 30.95 -14.48
CA GLU A 49 -3.23 30.01 -14.33
C GLU A 49 -2.85 28.82 -13.45
N ASP A 50 -1.69 28.21 -13.75
CA ASP A 50 -1.11 27.12 -12.95
C ASP A 50 -0.88 27.53 -11.51
N LYS A 51 -0.39 28.76 -11.29
CA LYS A 51 -0.17 29.30 -9.95
C LYS A 51 -1.47 29.46 -9.18
N ALA A 52 -2.53 29.96 -9.82
CA ALA A 52 -3.84 30.08 -9.18
C ALA A 52 -4.43 28.71 -8.79
N LEU A 53 -4.33 27.71 -9.68
CA LEU A 53 -4.75 26.34 -9.39
C LEU A 53 -3.91 25.70 -8.28
N TRP A 54 -2.60 25.90 -8.30
CA TRP A 54 -1.68 25.40 -7.29
C TRP A 54 -1.97 25.96 -5.90
N GLU A 55 -2.20 27.27 -5.76
CA GLU A 55 -2.57 27.88 -4.46
C GLU A 55 -3.90 27.31 -3.95
N LYS A 56 -4.90 27.16 -4.83
CA LYS A 56 -6.17 26.52 -4.49
C LYS A 56 -5.97 25.07 -4.03
N ALA A 57 -5.14 24.31 -4.74
CA ALA A 57 -4.85 22.91 -4.42
C ALA A 57 -4.13 22.77 -3.07
N LYS A 58 -3.15 23.63 -2.77
CA LYS A 58 -2.44 23.62 -1.47
C LYS A 58 -3.34 23.96 -0.27
N GLY A 59 -4.41 24.72 -0.49
CA GLY A 59 -5.43 24.94 0.55
C GLY A 59 -6.27 23.70 0.88
N LEU A 60 -6.27 22.69 0.00
CA LEU A 60 -7.13 21.51 0.10
C LEU A 60 -6.36 20.20 0.28
N PHE A 61 -5.11 20.14 -0.18
CA PHE A 61 -4.30 18.94 -0.25
C PHE A 61 -2.90 19.17 0.28
N GLU A 62 -2.24 18.07 0.63
CA GLU A 62 -0.85 18.06 1.06
C GLU A 62 -0.09 17.04 0.20
N ALA A 63 1.13 17.39 -0.21
CA ALA A 63 2.00 16.43 -0.88
C ALA A 63 2.42 15.33 0.11
N LEU A 64 2.60 14.10 -0.38
CA LEU A 64 3.18 13.04 0.45
C LEU A 64 4.57 13.47 0.93
N PRO A 65 4.84 13.39 2.26
CA PRO A 65 6.20 13.46 2.77
C PRO A 65 6.98 12.22 2.32
N GLU A 66 8.29 12.25 2.48
CA GLU A 66 9.15 11.10 2.11
C GLU A 66 8.90 9.87 3.00
N LYS A 67 8.46 10.09 4.24
CA LYS A 67 8.19 9.04 5.23
C LYS A 67 6.91 9.37 6.00
N ILE A 68 6.16 8.34 6.37
CA ILE A 68 5.11 8.47 7.37
C ILE A 68 5.81 8.54 8.75
N PRO A 69 5.59 9.59 9.56
CA PRO A 69 6.15 9.62 10.90
C PRO A 69 5.55 8.49 11.74
N ALA A 70 6.40 7.82 12.53
CA ALA A 70 5.91 6.89 13.54
C ALA A 70 5.05 7.65 14.57
N PRO A 71 4.03 7.01 15.17
CA PRO A 71 3.29 7.59 16.29
C PRO A 71 4.23 8.02 17.42
N GLU A 72 3.80 9.00 18.23
CA GLU A 72 4.57 9.46 19.38
C GLU A 72 4.93 8.29 20.31
N GLY A 73 6.20 8.23 20.74
CA GLY A 73 6.73 7.14 21.56
C GLY A 73 7.08 5.85 20.79
N MET A 74 6.85 5.80 19.47
CA MET A 74 7.32 4.71 18.60
C MET A 74 8.48 5.17 17.73
N THR A 75 9.32 4.23 17.31
CA THR A 75 10.44 4.49 16.38
C THR A 75 10.53 3.37 15.37
N ASP A 76 10.52 3.72 14.09
CA ASP A 76 10.67 2.78 12.97
C ASP A 76 12.15 2.59 12.66
N THR A 77 12.82 1.74 13.44
CA THR A 77 14.22 1.39 13.16
C THR A 77 14.32 0.52 11.90
N PRO A 78 15.47 0.52 11.20
CA PRO A 78 15.71 -0.37 10.07
C PRO A 78 15.42 -1.85 10.40
N GLU A 79 15.75 -2.28 11.62
CA GLU A 79 15.52 -3.65 12.11
C GLU A 79 14.01 -3.96 12.25
N LYS A 80 13.21 -3.02 12.77
CA LYS A 80 11.74 -3.16 12.86
C LYS A 80 11.12 -3.23 11.46
N VAL A 81 11.56 -2.36 10.54
CA VAL A 81 11.08 -2.35 9.15
C VAL A 81 11.44 -3.66 8.43
N ALA A 82 12.68 -4.15 8.59
CA ALA A 82 13.12 -5.40 7.97
C ALA A 82 12.33 -6.62 8.50
N LEU A 83 12.13 -6.70 9.81
CA LEU A 83 11.29 -7.72 10.44
C LEU A 83 9.84 -7.62 9.96
N GLY A 84 9.27 -6.41 9.93
CA GLY A 84 7.93 -6.15 9.42
C GLY A 84 7.73 -6.62 7.99
N LYS A 85 8.71 -6.35 7.13
CA LYS A 85 8.72 -6.78 5.74
C LYS A 85 8.72 -8.31 5.63
N GLN A 86 9.54 -9.00 6.42
CA GLN A 86 9.52 -10.46 6.48
C GLN A 86 8.13 -10.97 6.89
N LEU A 87 7.56 -10.44 7.98
CA LEU A 87 6.26 -10.84 8.50
C LEU A 87 5.11 -10.57 7.51
N PHE A 88 5.12 -9.43 6.82
CA PHE A 88 4.13 -9.08 5.79
C PHE A 88 4.06 -10.12 4.66
N HIS A 89 5.20 -10.75 4.35
CA HIS A 89 5.32 -11.76 3.30
C HIS A 89 5.28 -13.20 3.82
N ASP A 90 5.32 -13.44 5.14
CA ASP A 90 5.42 -14.78 5.70
C ASP A 90 4.04 -15.47 5.77
N PRO A 91 3.78 -16.49 4.94
CA PRO A 91 2.49 -17.16 4.94
C PRO A 91 2.28 -18.03 6.20
N ARG A 92 3.33 -18.28 6.98
CA ARG A 92 3.25 -19.04 8.24
C ARG A 92 2.53 -18.25 9.34
N LEU A 93 2.27 -16.95 9.16
CA LEU A 93 1.33 -16.21 10.01
C LEU A 93 -0.12 -16.66 9.83
N SER A 94 -0.45 -17.45 8.80
CA SER A 94 -1.78 -18.07 8.63
C SER A 94 -1.81 -19.51 9.12
N LYS A 95 -2.98 -19.98 9.57
CA LYS A 95 -3.19 -21.36 10.03
C LYS A 95 -2.77 -22.39 8.98
N SER A 96 -3.08 -22.12 7.71
CA SER A 96 -2.74 -22.97 6.56
C SER A 96 -1.32 -22.82 6.05
N GLY A 97 -0.51 -21.89 6.57
CA GLY A 97 0.84 -21.64 6.05
C GLY A 97 0.87 -21.17 4.58
N ALA A 98 -0.25 -20.66 4.06
CA ALA A 98 -0.43 -20.35 2.64
C ALA A 98 -0.85 -18.90 2.34
N ILE A 99 -1.22 -18.14 3.37
CA ILE A 99 -1.75 -16.77 3.26
C ILE A 99 -0.86 -15.83 4.06
N SER A 100 -0.38 -14.76 3.42
CA SER A 100 0.32 -13.64 4.04
C SER A 100 -0.46 -12.34 3.79
N CYS A 101 0.00 -11.22 4.36
CA CYS A 101 -0.59 -9.91 4.08
C CYS A 101 -0.53 -9.61 2.58
N ASN A 102 0.58 -9.96 1.92
CA ASN A 102 0.76 -9.78 0.47
C ASN A 102 -0.19 -10.64 -0.39
N SER A 103 -0.86 -11.67 0.15
CA SER A 103 -1.86 -12.43 -0.60
C SER A 103 -3.10 -11.59 -0.96
N CYS A 104 -3.53 -10.70 -0.06
CA CYS A 104 -4.67 -9.81 -0.27
C CYS A 104 -4.23 -8.37 -0.60
N HIS A 105 -3.04 -7.97 -0.14
CA HIS A 105 -2.47 -6.64 -0.32
C HIS A 105 -1.21 -6.70 -1.19
N ASN A 106 -1.35 -7.26 -2.39
CA ASN A 106 -0.23 -7.59 -3.24
C ASN A 106 0.52 -6.34 -3.73
N LEU A 107 1.79 -6.19 -3.30
CA LEU A 107 2.63 -5.05 -3.65
C LEU A 107 2.96 -5.00 -5.14
N ALA A 108 2.89 -6.12 -5.87
CA ALA A 108 3.04 -6.12 -7.33
C ALA A 108 1.85 -5.46 -8.06
N SER A 109 0.69 -5.35 -7.41
CA SER A 109 -0.56 -4.80 -7.95
C SER A 109 -1.12 -3.69 -7.06
N ALA A 110 -0.28 -2.69 -6.79
CA ALA A 110 -0.65 -1.49 -6.03
C ALA A 110 -1.21 -1.76 -4.61
N GLY A 111 -0.75 -2.84 -3.96
CA GLY A 111 -1.12 -3.16 -2.59
C GLY A 111 -2.54 -3.71 -2.42
N VAL A 112 -3.14 -4.26 -3.48
CA VAL A 112 -4.45 -4.92 -3.48
C VAL A 112 -4.41 -6.22 -4.30
N ASP A 113 -5.41 -7.08 -4.14
CA ASP A 113 -5.60 -8.30 -4.92
C ASP A 113 -6.48 -8.13 -6.18
N ASN A 114 -7.03 -6.93 -6.37
CA ASN A 114 -7.97 -6.56 -7.43
C ASN A 114 -9.19 -7.49 -7.56
N ARG A 115 -9.74 -7.96 -6.43
CA ARG A 115 -10.97 -8.76 -6.36
C ARG A 115 -12.10 -8.01 -5.69
N SER A 116 -13.35 -8.39 -5.98
CA SER A 116 -14.49 -7.85 -5.23
C SER A 116 -14.37 -8.16 -3.74
N PHE A 117 -14.06 -9.43 -3.41
CA PHE A 117 -13.73 -9.89 -2.06
C PHE A 117 -12.49 -10.79 -2.11
N SER A 118 -11.59 -10.60 -1.14
CA SER A 118 -10.39 -11.42 -1.00
C SER A 118 -10.72 -12.86 -0.62
N LEU A 119 -9.85 -13.77 -1.07
CA LEU A 119 -9.91 -15.19 -0.73
C LEU A 119 -8.96 -15.45 0.44
N GLY A 120 -9.50 -15.85 1.58
CA GLY A 120 -8.71 -16.25 2.74
C GLY A 120 -8.75 -17.76 2.98
N HIS A 121 -8.61 -18.13 4.25
CA HIS A 121 -8.43 -19.50 4.70
C HIS A 121 -9.57 -20.42 4.25
N GLY A 122 -9.21 -21.56 3.66
CA GLY A 122 -10.18 -22.51 3.09
C GLY A 122 -10.96 -21.95 1.89
N PHE A 123 -10.38 -21.00 1.14
CA PHE A 123 -11.02 -20.30 0.02
C PHE A 123 -12.28 -19.53 0.39
N LYS A 124 -12.46 -19.20 1.68
CA LYS A 124 -13.58 -18.37 2.12
C LYS A 124 -13.40 -16.95 1.60
N GLN A 125 -14.51 -16.36 1.14
CA GLN A 125 -14.55 -14.96 0.76
C GLN A 125 -14.80 -14.09 1.99
N GLY A 126 -14.07 -12.98 2.07
CA GLY A 126 -14.39 -11.90 3.00
C GLY A 126 -15.72 -11.19 2.65
N GLY A 127 -16.10 -10.22 3.48
CA GLY A 127 -17.30 -9.41 3.26
C GLY A 127 -17.05 -8.03 2.66
N ARG A 128 -15.79 -7.64 2.46
CA ARG A 128 -15.40 -6.33 1.92
C ARG A 128 -14.21 -6.43 0.97
N ASN A 129 -14.15 -5.53 0.00
CA ASN A 129 -12.99 -5.32 -0.85
C ASN A 129 -11.78 -4.92 0.01
N ALA A 130 -10.61 -5.52 -0.25
CA ALA A 130 -9.38 -5.19 0.46
C ALA A 130 -8.84 -3.84 -0.04
N PRO A 131 -8.80 -2.78 0.81
CA PRO A 131 -8.22 -1.51 0.40
C PRO A 131 -6.70 -1.64 0.26
N THR A 132 -6.08 -0.71 -0.47
CA THR A 132 -4.62 -0.69 -0.59
C THR A 132 -3.92 -0.41 0.74
N VAL A 133 -2.80 -1.09 0.99
CA VAL A 133 -1.86 -0.78 2.08
C VAL A 133 -0.99 0.44 1.79
N LEU A 134 -0.93 0.88 0.52
CA LEU A 134 -0.11 2.01 0.12
C LEU A 134 -0.65 3.31 0.74
N ASN A 135 0.24 4.08 1.37
CA ASN A 135 -0.08 5.32 2.08
C ASN A 135 -1.07 5.16 3.26
N ALA A 136 -1.38 3.92 3.68
CA ALA A 136 -2.42 3.67 4.68
C ALA A 136 -2.08 4.25 6.07
N GLY A 137 -0.80 4.47 6.37
CA GLY A 137 -0.36 5.11 7.60
C GLY A 137 -0.73 6.60 7.71
N PHE A 138 -1.24 7.23 6.66
CA PHE A 138 -1.79 8.60 6.72
C PHE A 138 -3.28 8.66 7.07
N HIS A 139 -3.97 7.52 7.18
CA HIS A 139 -5.38 7.50 7.56
C HIS A 139 -5.57 7.79 9.06
N THR A 140 -6.69 8.41 9.43
CA THR A 140 -7.02 8.67 10.85
C THR A 140 -7.49 7.42 11.59
N ALA A 141 -7.97 6.42 10.86
CA ALA A 141 -8.29 5.08 11.33
C ALA A 141 -8.24 4.09 10.15
N GLN A 142 -8.15 2.81 10.46
CA GLN A 142 -8.04 1.73 9.48
C GLN A 142 -9.36 0.98 9.27
N PHE A 143 -9.41 0.15 8.23
CA PHE A 143 -10.60 -0.53 7.71
C PHE A 143 -11.69 0.43 7.18
N TRP A 144 -12.67 -0.15 6.48
CA TRP A 144 -13.82 0.56 5.95
C TRP A 144 -14.76 1.13 7.02
N ASP A 145 -14.76 0.56 8.23
CA ASP A 145 -15.64 0.91 9.34
C ASP A 145 -14.92 1.65 10.48
N LEU A 146 -13.65 2.02 10.28
CA LEU A 146 -12.81 2.74 11.26
C LEU A 146 -12.55 1.96 12.56
N ARG A 147 -12.69 0.63 12.58
CA ARG A 147 -12.62 -0.15 13.83
C ARG A 147 -11.25 -0.23 14.48
N ALA A 148 -10.17 0.05 13.75
CA ALA A 148 -8.81 0.04 14.27
C ALA A 148 -8.23 1.45 14.19
N LYS A 149 -7.67 1.94 15.29
CA LYS A 149 -7.20 3.33 15.40
C LYS A 149 -5.96 3.62 14.55
N ASP A 150 -5.12 2.62 14.31
CA ASP A 150 -3.85 2.74 13.60
C ASP A 150 -3.47 1.41 12.90
N LEU A 151 -2.35 1.41 12.19
CA LEU A 151 -1.82 0.22 11.49
C LEU A 151 -1.45 -0.91 12.46
N THR A 152 -0.95 -0.60 13.66
CA THR A 152 -0.58 -1.60 14.66
C THR A 152 -1.81 -2.36 15.15
N GLU A 153 -2.91 -1.67 15.42
CA GLU A 153 -4.17 -2.33 15.77
C GLU A 153 -4.77 -3.08 14.57
N GLN A 154 -4.64 -2.53 13.36
CA GLN A 154 -5.12 -3.15 12.13
C GLN A 154 -4.44 -4.51 11.87
N ALA A 155 -3.11 -4.58 11.99
CA ALA A 155 -2.33 -5.77 11.65
C ALA A 155 -2.68 -6.99 12.53
N LYS A 156 -3.29 -6.77 13.70
CA LYS A 156 -3.77 -7.85 14.58
C LYS A 156 -5.05 -8.53 14.10
N GLY A 157 -5.89 -7.82 13.35
CA GLY A 157 -7.20 -8.34 12.93
C GLY A 157 -7.10 -9.51 11.95
N PRO A 158 -6.41 -9.35 10.80
CA PRO A 158 -6.35 -10.35 9.75
C PRO A 158 -5.83 -11.72 10.19
N VAL A 159 -4.81 -11.70 11.06
CA VAL A 159 -4.13 -12.90 11.55
C VAL A 159 -5.12 -13.85 12.24
N LEU A 160 -6.04 -13.31 13.04
CA LEU A 160 -7.04 -14.09 13.79
C LEU A 160 -8.38 -14.26 13.07
N ASN A 161 -8.63 -13.50 11.99
CA ASN A 161 -9.91 -13.57 11.31
C ASN A 161 -10.10 -14.95 10.62
N PRO A 162 -11.15 -15.72 10.96
CA PRO A 162 -11.34 -17.09 10.47
C PRO A 162 -11.65 -17.20 8.96
N VAL A 163 -11.95 -16.09 8.29
CA VAL A 163 -12.12 -16.03 6.83
C VAL A 163 -10.92 -15.39 6.12
N GLU A 164 -9.89 -14.98 6.86
CA GLU A 164 -8.64 -14.41 6.33
C GLU A 164 -7.45 -15.36 6.63
N MET A 165 -6.68 -15.15 7.70
CA MET A 165 -5.50 -15.97 8.03
C MET A 165 -5.77 -17.06 9.09
N ALA A 166 -6.86 -16.93 9.85
CA ALA A 166 -7.48 -17.95 10.68
C ALA A 166 -6.59 -18.58 11.78
N MET A 167 -5.60 -17.87 12.31
CA MET A 167 -4.86 -18.35 13.48
C MET A 167 -5.80 -18.48 14.69
N PRO A 168 -5.72 -19.55 15.49
CA PRO A 168 -6.70 -19.78 16.57
C PRO A 168 -6.61 -18.77 17.71
N SER A 169 -5.41 -18.27 18.00
CA SER A 169 -5.17 -17.27 19.06
C SER A 169 -3.87 -16.50 18.86
N GLU A 170 -3.72 -15.37 19.57
CA GLU A 170 -2.45 -14.64 19.64
C GLU A 170 -1.30 -15.53 20.17
N ALA A 171 -1.60 -16.43 21.11
CA ALA A 171 -0.62 -17.35 21.68
C ALA A 171 -0.09 -18.33 20.63
N ASP A 172 -0.96 -18.85 19.75
CA ASP A 172 -0.55 -19.76 18.67
C ASP A 172 0.38 -19.07 17.67
N VAL A 173 0.15 -17.79 17.39
CA VAL A 173 1.03 -16.96 16.55
C VAL A 173 2.40 -16.84 17.19
N VAL A 174 2.45 -16.47 18.47
CA VAL A 174 3.70 -16.32 19.23
C VAL A 174 4.45 -17.66 19.32
N ILE A 175 3.77 -18.76 19.62
CA ILE A 175 4.37 -20.11 19.66
C ILE A 175 5.00 -20.46 18.31
N ARG A 176 4.29 -20.19 17.21
CA ARG A 176 4.80 -20.47 15.87
C ARG A 176 6.01 -19.62 15.52
N LEU A 177 5.98 -18.31 15.76
CA LEU A 177 7.12 -17.43 15.50
C LEU A 177 8.32 -17.78 16.39
N ALA A 178 8.08 -18.10 17.67
CA ALA A 178 9.13 -18.50 18.61
C ALA A 178 9.80 -19.83 18.24
N SER A 179 9.12 -20.71 17.50
CA SER A 179 9.71 -21.97 17.01
C SER A 179 10.78 -21.78 15.93
N ILE A 180 10.93 -20.57 15.39
CA ILE A 180 11.87 -20.20 14.33
C ILE A 180 13.01 -19.41 14.97
N GLU A 181 14.20 -20.01 15.10
CA GLU A 181 15.34 -19.43 15.82
C GLU A 181 15.72 -18.03 15.32
N ALA A 182 15.75 -17.84 14.01
CA ALA A 182 16.06 -16.54 13.42
C ALA A 182 15.05 -15.45 13.78
N TYR A 183 13.76 -15.78 13.97
CA TYR A 183 12.79 -14.79 14.42
C TYR A 183 13.04 -14.36 15.86
N GLN A 184 13.42 -15.26 16.76
CA GLN A 184 13.76 -14.88 18.14
C GLN A 184 14.84 -13.79 18.16
N GLU A 185 15.89 -13.94 17.35
CA GLU A 185 16.97 -12.96 17.24
C GLU A 185 16.53 -11.69 16.50
N ASN A 186 15.76 -11.80 15.43
CA ASN A 186 15.24 -10.63 14.70
C ASN A 186 14.33 -9.77 15.59
N PHE A 187 13.48 -10.38 16.41
CA PHE A 187 12.65 -9.67 17.38
C PHE A 187 13.49 -8.97 18.44
N LYS A 188 14.51 -9.62 19.03
CA LYS A 188 15.42 -8.97 19.99
C LYS A 188 16.14 -7.75 19.40
N LYS A 189 16.60 -7.86 18.15
CA LYS A 189 17.25 -6.74 17.43
C LYS A 189 16.28 -5.62 17.12
N ALA A 190 15.05 -5.95 16.75
CA ALA A 190 14.02 -4.97 16.45
C ALA A 190 13.51 -4.26 17.71
N PHE A 191 13.47 -4.93 18.87
CA PHE A 191 12.90 -4.40 20.13
C PHE A 191 13.88 -4.56 21.31
N PRO A 192 15.06 -3.91 21.27
CA PRO A 192 16.08 -4.05 22.31
C PRO A 192 15.61 -3.58 23.69
N GLU A 193 14.70 -2.61 23.75
CA GLU A 193 14.08 -2.07 24.97
C GLU A 193 13.26 -3.11 25.75
N ALA A 194 12.85 -4.19 25.08
CA ALA A 194 12.02 -5.24 25.65
C ALA A 194 12.56 -6.63 25.32
N ALA A 195 13.90 -6.80 25.28
CA ALA A 195 14.57 -8.01 24.77
C ALA A 195 13.96 -9.34 25.29
N ASP A 196 13.65 -9.45 26.58
CA ASP A 196 13.08 -10.66 27.20
C ASP A 196 11.62 -10.97 26.79
N LYS A 197 10.92 -9.98 26.23
CA LYS A 197 9.52 -10.08 25.74
C LYS A 197 9.39 -9.58 24.30
N ALA A 198 10.51 -9.52 23.58
CA ALA A 198 10.58 -8.89 22.27
C ALA A 198 9.68 -9.61 21.26
N LEU A 199 9.64 -10.94 21.31
CA LEU A 199 8.73 -11.75 20.50
C LEU A 199 7.37 -11.82 21.19
N SER A 200 6.48 -10.93 20.78
CA SER A 200 5.10 -10.85 21.25
C SER A 200 4.16 -10.54 20.08
N TYR A 201 2.87 -10.79 20.27
CA TYR A 201 1.86 -10.47 19.26
C TYR A 201 1.77 -8.96 18.99
N GLN A 202 1.94 -8.15 20.03
CA GLN A 202 2.03 -6.69 19.92
C GLN A 202 3.21 -6.27 19.03
N ASN A 203 4.41 -6.77 19.32
CA ASN A 203 5.61 -6.40 18.57
C ASN A 203 5.62 -6.93 17.13
N MET A 204 4.93 -8.06 16.87
CA MET A 204 4.67 -8.52 15.50
C MET A 204 3.86 -7.47 14.73
N ALA A 205 2.77 -6.99 15.34
CA ALA A 205 1.92 -5.98 14.73
C ALA A 205 2.64 -4.63 14.55
N GLU A 206 3.47 -4.22 15.53
CA GLU A 206 4.29 -3.00 15.44
C GLU A 206 5.34 -3.08 14.33
N ALA A 207 6.00 -4.23 14.16
CA ALA A 207 6.96 -4.44 13.09
C ALA A 207 6.28 -4.37 11.72
N ILE A 208 5.14 -5.06 11.55
CA ILE A 208 4.35 -4.98 10.30
C ILE A 208 3.95 -3.52 10.02
N ALA A 209 3.44 -2.81 11.01
CA ALA A 209 3.05 -1.40 10.87
C ALA A 209 4.24 -0.50 10.52
N ALA A 210 5.43 -0.77 11.06
CA ALA A 210 6.66 -0.05 10.71
C ALA A 210 7.03 -0.24 9.23
N PHE A 211 6.90 -1.46 8.70
CA PHE A 211 7.05 -1.71 7.27
C PHE A 211 5.99 -0.99 6.44
N GLU A 212 4.71 -1.07 6.83
CA GLU A 212 3.62 -0.41 6.11
C GLU A 212 3.77 1.12 6.06
N ARG A 213 4.35 1.74 7.10
CA ARG A 213 4.70 3.18 7.11
C ARG A 213 5.79 3.56 6.09
N THR A 214 6.51 2.59 5.54
CA THR A 214 7.45 2.82 4.43
C THR A 214 6.79 2.77 3.05
N LEU A 215 5.55 2.28 2.95
CA LEU A 215 4.83 2.09 1.68
C LEU A 215 4.21 3.41 1.17
N VAL A 216 5.04 4.43 1.05
CA VAL A 216 4.67 5.77 0.57
C VAL A 216 4.92 5.84 -0.94
N THR A 217 3.93 6.35 -1.69
CA THR A 217 4.00 6.41 -3.16
C THR A 217 3.78 7.82 -3.68
N PRO A 218 4.79 8.72 -3.62
CA PRO A 218 4.69 10.03 -4.23
C PRO A 218 4.36 9.92 -5.73
N SER A 219 3.53 10.81 -6.21
CA SER A 219 2.99 10.86 -7.57
C SER A 219 3.30 12.19 -8.24
N ARG A 220 2.92 12.34 -9.51
CA ARG A 220 3.02 13.62 -10.21
C ARG A 220 2.17 14.72 -9.59
N PHE A 221 1.04 14.36 -8.96
CA PHE A 221 0.26 15.33 -8.18
C PHE A 221 1.05 15.88 -6.98
N ASP A 222 1.87 15.04 -6.32
CA ASP A 222 2.73 15.49 -5.22
C ASP A 222 3.84 16.43 -5.72
N ALA A 223 4.40 16.17 -6.92
CA ALA A 223 5.35 17.08 -7.56
C ALA A 223 4.71 18.45 -7.89
N PHE A 224 3.47 18.45 -8.38
CA PHE A 224 2.69 19.67 -8.60
C PHE A 224 2.45 20.44 -7.31
N LEU A 225 2.03 19.78 -6.24
CA LEU A 225 1.85 20.41 -4.92
C LEU A 225 3.17 20.99 -4.36
N LYS A 226 4.32 20.40 -4.72
CA LYS A 226 5.68 20.92 -4.43
C LYS A 226 6.13 22.05 -5.39
N GLY A 227 5.23 22.59 -6.20
CA GLY A 227 5.46 23.77 -7.05
C GLY A 227 5.97 23.46 -8.46
N LYS A 228 6.04 22.19 -8.88
CA LYS A 228 6.41 21.81 -10.26
C LYS A 228 5.17 21.82 -11.16
N GLY A 229 4.83 22.97 -11.72
CA GLY A 229 3.56 23.16 -12.46
C GLY A 229 3.41 22.27 -13.68
N GLU A 230 4.51 21.97 -14.35
CA GLU A 230 4.62 21.07 -15.49
C GLU A 230 4.45 19.58 -15.14
N ALA A 231 4.44 19.22 -13.85
CA ALA A 231 4.23 17.83 -13.42
C ALA A 231 2.82 17.31 -13.76
N LEU A 232 1.83 18.20 -13.87
CA LEU A 232 0.52 17.88 -14.41
C LEU A 232 0.37 18.41 -15.83
N SER A 233 -0.19 17.58 -16.71
CA SER A 233 -0.69 17.99 -18.02
C SER A 233 -1.86 18.98 -17.91
N ALA A 234 -2.20 19.65 -19.02
CA ALA A 234 -3.35 20.55 -19.06
C ALA A 234 -4.67 19.81 -18.76
N GLU A 235 -4.80 18.58 -19.23
CA GLU A 235 -5.97 17.73 -19.00
C GLU A 235 -6.07 17.32 -17.53
N GLU A 236 -4.96 17.00 -16.88
CA GLU A 236 -4.92 16.68 -15.44
C GLU A 236 -5.24 17.90 -14.57
N LYS A 237 -4.77 19.08 -14.95
CA LYS A 237 -5.11 20.35 -14.28
C LYS A 237 -6.60 20.67 -14.40
N LYS A 238 -7.17 20.52 -15.60
CA LYS A 238 -8.61 20.63 -15.82
C LYS A 238 -9.40 19.61 -14.98
N GLY A 239 -8.89 18.40 -14.87
CA GLY A 239 -9.45 17.35 -14.00
C GLY A 239 -9.45 17.73 -12.52
N LEU A 240 -8.33 18.27 -12.04
CA LEU A 240 -8.20 18.78 -10.68
C LEU A 240 -9.17 19.94 -10.41
N GLU A 241 -9.26 20.90 -11.33
CA GLU A 241 -10.23 21.99 -11.27
C GLU A 241 -11.66 21.50 -11.19
N THR A 242 -12.02 20.53 -12.04
CA THR A 242 -13.35 19.91 -12.08
C THR A 242 -13.63 19.21 -10.75
N PHE A 243 -12.69 18.40 -10.25
CA PHE A 243 -12.81 17.68 -8.99
C PHE A 243 -13.04 18.62 -7.80
N ILE A 244 -12.28 19.73 -7.73
CA ILE A 244 -12.47 20.76 -6.70
C ILE A 244 -13.80 21.49 -6.90
N GLY A 245 -14.12 21.91 -8.12
CA GLY A 245 -15.30 22.70 -8.45
C GLY A 245 -16.62 21.96 -8.23
N LYS A 246 -16.62 20.63 -8.37
CA LYS A 246 -17.79 19.77 -8.08
C LYS A 246 -17.98 19.48 -6.59
N GLY A 247 -17.01 19.83 -5.74
CA GLY A 247 -17.11 19.65 -4.29
C GLY A 247 -16.66 18.28 -3.77
N CYS A 248 -15.97 17.47 -4.59
CA CYS A 248 -15.42 16.18 -4.15
C CYS A 248 -14.45 16.34 -2.96
N THR A 249 -13.78 17.49 -2.87
CA THR A 249 -12.82 17.84 -1.82
C THR A 249 -13.45 18.07 -0.45
N ALA A 250 -14.78 18.16 -0.36
CA ALA A 250 -15.46 18.20 0.95
C ALA A 250 -15.20 16.92 1.77
N CYS A 251 -14.96 15.78 1.10
CA CYS A 251 -14.63 14.50 1.72
C CYS A 251 -13.21 14.03 1.36
N HIS A 252 -12.79 14.22 0.12
CA HIS A 252 -11.51 13.73 -0.41
C HIS A 252 -10.47 14.84 -0.44
N SER A 253 -9.82 15.07 0.70
CA SER A 253 -8.84 16.15 0.90
C SER A 253 -7.65 15.72 1.77
N GLY A 254 -6.70 16.63 1.97
CA GLY A 254 -5.49 16.42 2.75
C GLY A 254 -4.50 15.46 2.11
N VAL A 255 -3.51 15.03 2.91
CA VAL A 255 -2.37 14.22 2.44
C VAL A 255 -2.76 12.94 1.69
N ALA A 256 -3.84 12.23 2.06
CA ALA A 256 -4.26 10.99 1.41
C ALA A 256 -5.42 11.19 0.40
N VAL A 257 -5.84 12.43 0.14
CA VAL A 257 -6.99 12.73 -0.73
C VAL A 257 -8.23 11.94 -0.27
N GLY A 258 -8.50 11.97 1.03
CA GLY A 258 -9.42 11.07 1.74
C GLY A 258 -8.78 10.48 3.00
N GLY A 259 -9.39 9.43 3.55
CA GLY A 259 -8.85 8.67 4.68
C GLY A 259 -8.89 9.35 6.05
N LYS A 260 -9.31 10.62 6.13
CA LYS A 260 -9.34 11.41 7.39
C LYS A 260 -10.69 11.42 8.11
N MET A 261 -11.77 11.01 7.45
CA MET A 261 -13.12 11.07 8.02
C MET A 261 -13.99 9.88 7.62
N ALA A 262 -15.12 9.76 8.31
CA ALA A 262 -16.20 8.85 7.95
C ALA A 262 -17.36 9.64 7.34
N GLN A 263 -18.04 9.04 6.35
CA GLN A 263 -19.26 9.59 5.80
C GLN A 263 -20.26 8.51 5.44
N LYS A 264 -21.53 8.90 5.40
CA LYS A 264 -22.59 8.03 4.91
C LYS A 264 -22.40 7.83 3.41
N PHE A 265 -22.38 6.57 2.97
CA PHE A 265 -22.42 6.26 1.54
C PHE A 265 -23.88 6.30 1.07
N GLY A 266 -24.20 7.34 0.32
CA GLY A 266 -25.53 7.74 -0.10
C GLY A 266 -26.12 8.82 0.80
N ILE A 267 -25.43 9.97 0.89
CA ILE A 267 -25.92 11.16 1.61
C ILE A 267 -27.20 11.68 0.94
N VAL A 268 -27.17 11.80 -0.39
CA VAL A 268 -28.28 12.35 -1.18
C VAL A 268 -29.13 11.22 -1.77
N LYS A 269 -28.50 10.25 -2.43
CA LYS A 269 -29.19 9.06 -2.95
C LYS A 269 -28.56 7.79 -2.36
N PRO A 270 -29.36 6.84 -1.82
CA PRO A 270 -28.82 5.61 -1.24
C PRO A 270 -27.98 4.81 -2.24
N TYR A 271 -26.82 4.32 -1.79
CA TYR A 271 -26.07 3.30 -2.54
C TYR A 271 -26.82 1.95 -2.51
N PRO A 272 -26.86 1.17 -3.62
CA PRO A 272 -27.68 -0.04 -3.70
C PRO A 272 -27.36 -1.14 -2.69
N ASN A 273 -26.10 -1.28 -2.26
CA ASN A 273 -25.75 -2.25 -1.23
C ASN A 273 -26.23 -1.78 0.15
N ARG A 274 -27.17 -2.54 0.71
CA ARG A 274 -27.75 -2.32 2.05
C ARG A 274 -27.45 -3.45 3.03
N LYS A 275 -26.61 -4.42 2.64
CA LYS A 275 -26.25 -5.56 3.49
C LYS A 275 -25.12 -5.22 4.46
N ASP A 276 -24.12 -4.48 3.98
CA ASP A 276 -23.05 -3.94 4.82
C ASP A 276 -23.53 -2.64 5.46
N MET A 277 -23.68 -2.62 6.79
CA MET A 277 -24.16 -1.45 7.50
C MET A 277 -23.01 -0.53 7.94
N GLY A 278 -21.77 -0.82 7.55
CA GLY A 278 -20.60 -0.01 7.83
C GLY A 278 -20.31 0.06 9.33
N LYS A 279 -20.13 1.27 9.84
CA LYS A 279 -19.82 1.55 11.24
C LYS A 279 -20.91 1.09 12.23
N TYR A 280 -22.17 1.00 11.80
CA TYR A 280 -23.27 0.45 12.61
C TYR A 280 -22.98 -0.97 13.12
N ASP A 281 -22.29 -1.80 12.35
CA ASP A 281 -22.01 -3.18 12.74
C ASP A 281 -21.15 -3.26 14.01
N LEU A 282 -20.44 -2.18 14.34
CA LEU A 282 -19.65 -2.01 15.55
C LEU A 282 -20.43 -1.26 16.64
N THR A 283 -21.02 -0.11 16.30
CA THR A 283 -21.54 0.84 17.31
C THR A 283 -22.99 0.58 17.69
N LYS A 284 -23.77 -0.06 16.81
CA LYS A 284 -25.22 -0.27 16.92
C LYS A 284 -26.04 1.02 17.02
N LYS A 285 -25.44 2.18 16.71
CA LYS A 285 -26.12 3.49 16.69
C LYS A 285 -26.74 3.74 15.33
N GLU A 286 -28.04 4.02 15.29
CA GLU A 286 -28.78 4.21 14.04
C GLU A 286 -28.17 5.26 13.10
N GLU A 287 -27.58 6.33 13.65
CA GLU A 287 -26.89 7.36 12.86
C GLU A 287 -25.62 6.85 12.13
N ASP A 288 -25.03 5.73 12.56
CA ASP A 288 -23.84 5.13 11.96
C ASP A 288 -24.18 4.15 10.81
N LYS A 289 -25.47 3.95 10.47
CA LYS A 289 -25.88 3.08 9.37
C LYS A 289 -25.35 3.56 8.03
N TYR A 290 -24.63 2.67 7.35
CA TYR A 290 -23.98 2.90 6.05
C TYR A 290 -22.92 4.00 6.08
N VAL A 291 -22.38 4.27 7.26
CA VAL A 291 -21.24 5.17 7.43
C VAL A 291 -19.96 4.37 7.25
N PHE A 292 -19.11 4.83 6.33
CA PHE A 292 -17.83 4.23 5.99
C PHE A 292 -16.73 5.28 6.07
N LYS A 293 -15.48 4.83 6.27
CA LYS A 293 -14.30 5.65 6.06
C LYS A 293 -14.31 6.13 4.61
N VAL A 294 -14.14 7.44 4.40
CA VAL A 294 -13.89 7.98 3.07
C VAL A 294 -12.56 7.42 2.59
N PRO A 295 -12.50 6.61 1.52
CA PRO A 295 -11.26 5.99 1.09
C PRO A 295 -10.26 7.02 0.57
N SER A 296 -8.97 6.72 0.71
CA SER A 296 -7.91 7.45 -0.01
C SER A 296 -8.11 7.25 -1.51
N LEU A 297 -7.91 8.32 -2.28
CA LEU A 297 -7.92 8.25 -3.76
C LEU A 297 -6.51 8.07 -4.34
N ARG A 298 -5.47 7.98 -3.51
CA ARG A 298 -4.11 7.69 -4.00
C ARG A 298 -4.06 6.30 -4.60
N ASN A 299 -3.43 6.20 -5.78
CA ASN A 299 -3.37 4.98 -6.58
C ASN A 299 -4.72 4.41 -7.04
N ILE A 300 -5.83 5.17 -6.97
CA ILE A 300 -7.17 4.66 -7.30
C ILE A 300 -7.28 4.08 -8.71
N ALA A 301 -6.51 4.58 -9.67
CA ALA A 301 -6.48 4.04 -11.03
C ALA A 301 -5.93 2.59 -11.12
N ARG A 302 -5.34 2.06 -10.04
CA ARG A 302 -4.75 0.72 -9.96
C ARG A 302 -5.46 -0.22 -9.00
N THR A 303 -6.46 0.27 -8.26
CA THR A 303 -7.08 -0.49 -7.15
C THR A 303 -8.55 -0.80 -7.41
N TYR A 304 -8.92 -1.07 -8.66
CA TYR A 304 -10.24 -1.63 -8.98
C TYR A 304 -10.38 -3.05 -8.39
N PRO A 305 -11.60 -3.56 -8.17
CA PRO A 305 -12.88 -2.84 -8.24
C PRO A 305 -13.08 -1.91 -7.03
N TYR A 306 -14.02 -0.97 -7.17
CA TYR A 306 -14.25 0.14 -6.27
C TYR A 306 -15.36 -0.13 -5.26
N PHE A 307 -15.35 0.69 -4.20
CA PHE A 307 -16.23 0.66 -3.03
C PHE A 307 -15.98 -0.52 -2.08
N HIS A 308 -16.61 -0.45 -0.91
CA HIS A 308 -16.44 -1.45 0.15
C HIS A 308 -16.85 -2.86 -0.28
N ASP A 309 -17.72 -2.98 -1.29
CA ASP A 309 -18.21 -4.25 -1.81
C ASP A 309 -17.56 -4.68 -3.13
N GLY A 310 -16.66 -3.86 -3.68
CA GLY A 310 -15.95 -4.18 -4.92
C GLY A 310 -16.89 -4.46 -6.10
N ALA A 311 -18.06 -3.79 -6.14
CA ALA A 311 -19.10 -4.05 -7.13
C ALA A 311 -18.87 -3.31 -8.46
N VAL A 312 -18.04 -2.25 -8.47
CA VAL A 312 -17.87 -1.37 -9.63
C VAL A 312 -16.46 -1.46 -10.16
N TRP A 313 -16.28 -1.87 -11.41
CA TRP A 313 -14.95 -2.12 -11.99
C TRP A 313 -14.36 -0.91 -12.71
N GLU A 314 -15.20 -0.06 -13.28
CA GLU A 314 -14.79 1.08 -14.09
C GLU A 314 -14.70 2.34 -13.25
N LEU A 315 -13.56 3.05 -13.33
CA LEU A 315 -13.32 4.26 -12.54
C LEU A 315 -14.34 5.36 -12.86
N LYS A 316 -14.69 5.47 -14.14
CA LYS A 316 -15.69 6.44 -14.63
C LYS A 316 -17.08 6.19 -14.03
N GLU A 317 -17.46 4.92 -13.88
CA GLU A 317 -18.73 4.56 -13.24
C GLU A 317 -18.69 4.86 -11.74
N ALA A 318 -17.55 4.62 -11.06
CA ALA A 318 -17.39 5.02 -9.67
C ALA A 318 -17.51 6.55 -9.47
N ILE A 319 -16.92 7.35 -10.36
CA ILE A 319 -17.05 8.83 -10.34
C ILE A 319 -18.51 9.25 -10.52
N LYS A 320 -19.21 8.67 -11.51
CA LYS A 320 -20.63 8.95 -11.76
C LYS A 320 -21.48 8.64 -10.53
N ILE A 321 -21.30 7.44 -9.95
CA ILE A 321 -22.01 7.03 -8.73
C ILE A 321 -21.75 8.01 -7.59
N MET A 322 -20.49 8.43 -7.36
CA MET A 322 -20.17 9.42 -6.33
C MET A 322 -20.87 10.76 -6.55
N GLY A 323 -20.90 11.26 -7.79
CA GLY A 323 -21.64 12.47 -8.15
C GLY A 323 -23.12 12.36 -7.75
N GLU A 324 -23.77 11.25 -8.09
CA GLU A 324 -25.19 11.04 -7.82
C GLU A 324 -25.50 10.77 -6.34
N THR A 325 -24.75 9.88 -5.69
CA THR A 325 -25.07 9.40 -4.34
C THR A 325 -24.64 10.38 -3.26
N GLN A 326 -23.50 11.04 -3.43
CA GLN A 326 -22.95 11.94 -2.42
C GLN A 326 -23.34 13.40 -2.65
N LEU A 327 -23.42 13.84 -3.92
CA LEU A 327 -23.60 15.26 -4.26
C LEU A 327 -24.96 15.55 -4.91
N GLY A 328 -25.71 14.53 -5.31
CA GLY A 328 -26.96 14.71 -6.06
C GLY A 328 -26.75 15.27 -7.47
N LEU A 329 -25.52 15.22 -7.98
CA LEU A 329 -25.14 15.76 -9.27
C LEU A 329 -25.20 14.67 -10.34
N VAL A 330 -25.76 15.02 -11.49
CA VAL A 330 -25.56 14.25 -12.72
C VAL A 330 -24.37 14.90 -13.43
N LEU A 331 -23.21 14.27 -13.33
CA LEU A 331 -22.01 14.73 -14.02
C LEU A 331 -22.11 14.38 -15.51
N ASP A 332 -21.74 15.32 -16.38
CA ASP A 332 -21.69 15.02 -17.81
C ASP A 332 -20.46 14.14 -18.15
N PRO A 333 -20.43 13.47 -19.31
CA PRO A 333 -19.32 12.59 -19.69
C PRO A 333 -17.96 13.26 -19.72
N ALA A 334 -17.88 14.54 -20.13
CA ALA A 334 -16.61 15.26 -20.20
C ALA A 334 -16.07 15.59 -18.80
N GLU A 335 -16.96 15.87 -17.84
CA GLU A 335 -16.61 16.07 -16.44
C GLU A 335 -16.09 14.77 -15.80
N ILE A 336 -16.77 13.64 -16.05
CA ILE A 336 -16.34 12.32 -15.58
C ILE A 336 -14.96 11.97 -16.13
N ASP A 337 -14.75 12.20 -17.43
CA ASP A 337 -13.48 11.93 -18.10
C ASP A 337 -12.35 12.82 -17.56
N SER A 338 -12.62 14.11 -17.38
CA SER A 338 -11.70 15.08 -16.80
C SER A 338 -11.26 14.66 -15.39
N ILE A 339 -12.21 14.28 -14.52
CA ILE A 339 -11.90 13.79 -13.17
C ILE A 339 -11.09 12.50 -13.24
N ALA A 340 -11.45 11.54 -14.10
CA ALA A 340 -10.72 10.29 -14.24
C ALA A 340 -9.25 10.51 -14.67
N VAL A 341 -8.99 11.48 -15.55
CA VAL A 341 -7.63 11.88 -15.93
C VAL A 341 -6.86 12.41 -14.72
N PHE A 342 -7.44 13.29 -13.92
CA PHE A 342 -6.80 13.74 -12.67
C PHE A 342 -6.57 12.60 -11.68
N LEU A 343 -7.52 11.69 -11.48
CA LEU A 343 -7.34 10.57 -10.55
C LEU A 343 -6.21 9.62 -10.97
N ASN A 344 -5.91 9.52 -12.28
CA ASN A 344 -4.71 8.81 -12.75
C ASN A 344 -3.42 9.49 -12.28
N ALA A 345 -3.42 10.82 -12.15
CA ALA A 345 -2.27 11.59 -11.67
C ALA A 345 -1.91 11.34 -10.20
N LEU A 346 -2.82 10.72 -9.44
CA LEU A 346 -2.60 10.26 -8.07
C LEU A 346 -1.89 8.91 -7.97
N THR A 347 -1.54 8.30 -9.12
CA THR A 347 -0.78 7.05 -9.16
C THR A 347 0.68 7.34 -8.91
N GLY A 348 1.18 6.90 -7.76
CA GLY A 348 2.59 6.92 -7.42
C GLY A 348 3.24 5.57 -7.63
N GLU A 349 4.57 5.54 -7.47
CA GLU A 349 5.34 4.31 -7.53
C GLU A 349 5.71 3.81 -6.14
N LEU A 350 5.73 2.50 -5.97
CA LEU A 350 6.28 1.86 -4.79
C LEU A 350 7.79 2.12 -4.69
N PRO A 351 8.33 2.34 -3.48
CA PRO A 351 9.77 2.37 -3.26
C PRO A 351 10.42 1.08 -3.79
N PRO A 352 11.56 1.13 -4.50
CA PRO A 352 12.21 -0.07 -5.04
C PRO A 352 12.44 -1.16 -4.00
N ASP A 353 12.86 -0.78 -2.79
CA ASP A 353 13.12 -1.72 -1.70
C ASP A 353 11.86 -2.45 -1.23
N ALA A 354 10.68 -1.83 -1.30
CA ALA A 354 9.42 -2.49 -0.93
C ALA A 354 9.01 -3.59 -1.94
N ARG A 355 9.50 -3.54 -3.19
CA ARG A 355 9.21 -4.56 -4.22
C ARG A 355 10.09 -5.81 -4.13
N MET A 356 11.24 -5.71 -3.49
CA MET A 356 12.13 -6.87 -3.32
C MET A 356 11.55 -7.83 -2.28
N LEU A 357 11.28 -9.08 -2.63
CA LEU A 357 10.82 -10.07 -1.66
C LEU A 357 11.90 -10.31 -0.58
N PRO A 358 11.53 -10.42 0.70
CA PRO A 358 12.48 -10.78 1.73
C PRO A 358 12.81 -12.28 1.67
N GLU A 359 14.02 -12.64 2.06
CA GLU A 359 14.32 -14.04 2.41
C GLU A 359 13.68 -14.34 3.77
N LEU A 360 12.80 -15.35 3.80
CA LEU A 360 12.15 -15.80 5.02
C LEU A 360 13.01 -16.84 5.73
N PRO A 361 13.17 -16.77 7.06
CA PRO A 361 13.96 -17.75 7.80
C PRO A 361 13.36 -19.15 7.70
N ALA A 362 14.21 -20.18 7.66
CA ALA A 362 13.75 -21.57 7.61
C ALA A 362 12.95 -21.98 8.85
N SER A 363 11.91 -22.81 8.67
CA SER A 363 11.19 -23.42 9.77
C SER A 363 12.09 -24.40 10.54
N GLY A 364 11.89 -24.52 11.85
CA GLY A 364 12.58 -25.48 12.71
C GLY A 364 11.79 -26.77 12.93
N PRO A 365 12.38 -27.80 13.57
CA PRO A 365 11.70 -29.07 13.88
C PRO A 365 10.45 -28.92 14.77
N LYS A 366 10.38 -27.83 15.54
CA LYS A 366 9.26 -27.52 16.44
C LYS A 366 8.22 -26.59 15.79
N THR A 367 8.42 -26.16 14.55
CA THR A 367 7.48 -25.26 13.89
C THR A 367 6.18 -25.99 13.58
N PRO A 368 5.02 -25.51 14.09
CA PRO A 368 3.74 -26.14 13.83
C PRO A 368 3.49 -26.29 12.33
N GLN A 369 3.08 -27.49 11.91
CA GLN A 369 2.77 -27.77 10.52
C GLN A 369 1.51 -27.01 10.07
N PRO A 370 1.37 -26.73 8.76
CA PRO A 370 0.14 -26.22 8.17
C PRO A 370 -1.10 -27.04 8.55
N ALA A 371 -2.21 -26.36 8.83
CA ALA A 371 -3.51 -26.98 9.08
C ALA A 371 -4.59 -26.34 8.21
N ILE A 372 -5.54 -27.15 7.72
CA ILE A 372 -6.71 -26.70 6.97
C ILE A 372 -7.82 -26.26 7.92
#